data_AF-E0QAI5-F1
#
_entry.id   AF-E0QAI5-F1
#
_cell.length_a   1.000
_cell.length_b   1.000
_cell.length_c   1.000
_cell.angle_alpha   90.00
_cell.angle_beta   90.00
_cell.angle_gamma   90.00
#
_symmetry.space_group_name_H-M   'P 1'
#
loop_
_entity.id
_entity.type
_entity.pdbx_description
1 polymer ?
#
loop_
_entity_poly.entity_id
_entity_poly.type
_entity_poly.pdbx_seq_one_letter_code
_entity_poly.pdbx_strand_id
1 'polypeptide(L)'
;MVMSVFPSALAYADGGSAPTVPVQVSKVDADGTALKGAQLRISHKDANGADVIDAEWTSDGTVHTADLPAGDYTLTETTAPEGYDKAADQTFTVKAPENPAPTDYSFTTQSSLTSGALVSKDASKTVSPVYCFNLRKSSPTSGLDYTRVEGSATAFSQLAQRARPGTDLYQDVLRVLYNGYPNNKAGIQQKYNLSDLEFAEATQYAIWYYTDSRPVVPHPYSDAVQALVDSTANIPSGQTLDIYKTSNDQYQNLLATEFHQATPPVSLIMVGQKTQAPTPTPSQPTTPTQPSTPSTPSTPSQPSTPAQNAPVKPLE
;
A
#
# COMPACT_ATOMS: atom_id res chain seq x y z
N MET A 1 21.58 -19.44 27.44
CA MET A 1 20.77 -19.16 26.25
C MET A 1 20.29 -17.73 26.38
N VAL A 2 20.91 -16.78 25.66
CA VAL A 2 20.48 -15.38 25.71
C VAL A 2 19.25 -15.21 24.82
N MET A 3 18.13 -14.79 25.40
CA MET A 3 17.02 -14.27 24.62
C MET A 3 17.42 -12.89 24.11
N SER A 4 17.68 -12.78 22.81
CA SER A 4 17.81 -11.49 22.14
C SER A 4 16.44 -10.81 22.12
N VAL A 5 16.15 -10.03 23.16
CA VAL A 5 15.15 -8.98 23.09
C VAL A 5 15.62 -7.96 22.04
N PHE A 6 15.11 -8.11 20.82
CA PHE A 6 15.08 -7.00 19.88
C PHE A 6 14.31 -5.86 20.55
N PRO A 7 14.80 -4.61 20.53
CA PRO A 7 14.09 -3.49 21.12
C PRO A 7 12.78 -3.26 20.34
N SER A 8 11.66 -3.65 20.93
CA SER A 8 10.32 -3.38 20.42
C SER A 8 10.15 -1.87 20.24
N ALA A 9 9.97 -1.44 19.00
CA ALA A 9 9.92 -0.04 18.56
C ALA A 9 11.10 0.83 19.03
N LEU A 10 11.97 1.21 18.09
CA LEU A 10 12.59 2.53 18.18
C LEU A 10 11.45 3.55 18.11
N ALA A 11 11.01 4.05 19.27
CA ALA A 11 10.00 5.08 19.33
C ALA A 11 10.54 6.34 18.62
N TYR A 12 9.85 6.76 17.56
CA TYR A 12 10.12 8.02 16.85
C TYR A 12 9.66 9.18 17.76
N ALA A 13 10.49 9.49 18.75
CA ALA A 13 10.16 10.30 19.92
C ALA A 13 10.08 11.82 19.64
N ASP A 14 10.10 12.24 18.38
CA ASP A 14 10.14 13.63 17.93
C ASP A 14 9.16 13.92 16.78
N GLY A 15 7.98 13.28 16.80
CA GLY A 15 6.85 13.58 15.91
C GLY A 15 7.01 13.24 14.41
N GLY A 16 8.21 12.87 13.97
CA GLY A 16 8.51 12.50 12.59
C GLY A 16 7.91 11.17 12.16
N SER A 17 7.74 11.01 10.85
CA SER A 17 7.20 9.78 10.26
C SER A 17 8.20 8.63 10.40
N ALA A 18 7.78 7.46 10.88
CA ALA A 18 8.65 6.28 10.89
C ALA A 18 8.92 5.80 9.44
N PRO A 19 10.15 5.36 9.10
CA PRO A 19 10.47 4.82 7.79
C PRO A 19 9.72 3.50 7.57
N THR A 20 9.10 3.38 6.40
CA THR A 20 8.33 2.22 5.98
C THR A 20 9.13 1.30 5.06
N VAL A 21 8.67 0.05 4.95
CA VAL A 21 9.14 -0.97 4.01
C VAL A 21 7.91 -1.46 3.23
N PRO A 22 7.98 -1.62 1.90
CA PRO A 22 6.87 -2.14 1.12
C PRO A 22 6.59 -3.61 1.47
N VAL A 23 5.34 -3.93 1.75
CA VAL A 23 4.85 -5.30 1.97
C VAL A 23 3.94 -5.69 0.80
N GLN A 24 4.30 -6.75 0.09
CA GLN A 24 3.62 -7.20 -1.12
C GLN A 24 2.85 -8.48 -0.85
N VAL A 25 1.54 -8.47 -1.06
CA VAL A 25 0.65 -9.61 -0.77
C VAL A 25 -0.01 -10.13 -2.04
N SER A 26 0.24 -11.41 -2.33
CA SER A 26 -0.41 -12.14 -3.42
C SER A 26 -1.45 -13.12 -2.86
N LYS A 27 -2.67 -13.09 -3.40
CA LYS A 27 -3.70 -14.11 -3.14
C LYS A 27 -3.78 -15.07 -4.32
N VAL A 28 -3.55 -16.35 -4.07
CA VAL A 28 -3.55 -17.41 -5.09
C VAL A 28 -4.38 -18.61 -4.65
N ASP A 29 -4.71 -19.51 -5.58
CA ASP A 29 -5.16 -20.87 -5.25
C ASP A 29 -3.97 -21.85 -5.10
N ALA A 30 -4.26 -23.11 -4.78
CA ALA A 30 -3.25 -24.16 -4.60
C ALA A 30 -2.40 -24.45 -5.85
N ASP A 31 -2.87 -24.08 -7.04
CA ASP A 31 -2.19 -24.23 -8.32
C ASP A 31 -1.30 -23.00 -8.64
N GLY A 32 -1.29 -21.98 -7.77
CA GLY A 32 -0.57 -20.71 -7.94
C GLY A 32 -1.33 -19.67 -8.79
N THR A 33 -2.58 -19.92 -9.14
CA THR A 33 -3.39 -19.02 -9.97
C THR A 33 -3.91 -17.85 -9.14
N ALA A 34 -3.79 -16.61 -9.62
CA ALA A 34 -4.22 -15.41 -8.90
C ALA A 34 -5.74 -15.42 -8.63
N LEU A 35 -6.12 -15.28 -7.36
CA LEU A 35 -7.47 -15.53 -6.86
C LEU A 35 -8.16 -14.22 -6.41
N LYS A 36 -9.34 -13.95 -6.97
CA LYS A 36 -10.11 -12.71 -6.75
C LYS A 36 -11.19 -12.88 -5.68
N GLY A 37 -11.63 -11.78 -5.07
CA GLY A 37 -12.77 -11.72 -4.16
C GLY A 37 -12.49 -12.05 -2.69
N ALA A 38 -11.23 -12.29 -2.31
CA ALA A 38 -10.86 -12.48 -0.91
C ALA A 38 -10.81 -11.11 -0.21
N GLN A 39 -11.46 -10.96 0.94
CA GLN A 39 -11.26 -9.79 1.80
C GLN A 39 -10.06 -10.07 2.70
N LEU A 40 -9.05 -9.20 2.64
CA LEU A 40 -7.75 -9.37 3.28
C LEU A 40 -7.43 -8.15 4.14
N ARG A 41 -6.82 -8.38 5.30
CA ARG A 41 -6.45 -7.34 6.27
C ARG A 41 -5.04 -7.56 6.80
N ILE A 42 -4.26 -6.50 6.94
CA ILE A 42 -3.04 -6.47 7.74
C ILE A 42 -3.32 -5.68 9.03
N SER A 43 -2.85 -6.22 10.16
CA SER A 43 -2.99 -5.58 11.47
C SER A 43 -1.82 -5.90 12.41
N HIS A 44 -1.35 -4.90 13.16
CA HIS A 44 -0.45 -5.06 14.30
C HIS A 44 -1.19 -5.01 15.65
N LYS A 45 -0.44 -5.26 16.73
CA LYS A 45 -0.87 -5.05 18.11
C LYS A 45 -0.32 -3.74 18.65
N ASP A 46 -1.19 -2.89 19.21
CA ASP A 46 -0.76 -1.67 19.89
C ASP A 46 -0.07 -1.96 21.25
N ALA A 47 0.41 -0.92 21.93
CA ALA A 47 1.05 -1.04 23.24
C ALA A 47 0.15 -1.60 24.36
N ASN A 48 -1.17 -1.69 24.13
CA ASN A 48 -2.17 -2.26 25.04
C ASN A 48 -2.61 -3.69 24.63
N GLY A 49 -2.15 -4.20 23.48
CA GLY A 49 -2.55 -5.50 22.93
C GLY A 49 -3.83 -5.48 22.07
N ALA A 50 -4.38 -4.30 21.76
CA ALA A 50 -5.50 -4.14 20.85
C ALA A 50 -5.05 -4.28 19.38
N ASP A 51 -5.95 -4.77 18.52
CA ASP A 51 -5.68 -4.87 17.07
C ASP A 51 -5.88 -3.52 16.38
N VAL A 52 -4.86 -3.03 15.70
CA VAL A 52 -4.91 -1.85 14.84
C VAL A 52 -4.89 -2.30 13.39
N ILE A 53 -5.73 -1.73 12.54
CA ILE A 53 -5.82 -2.09 11.12
C ILE A 53 -4.89 -1.17 10.32
N ASP A 54 -3.89 -1.76 9.66
CA ASP A 54 -2.91 -1.05 8.84
C ASP A 54 -3.33 -0.96 7.38
N ALA A 55 -3.93 -2.05 6.85
CA ALA A 55 -4.46 -2.13 5.50
C ALA A 55 -5.64 -3.11 5.45
N GLU A 56 -6.66 -2.81 4.63
CA GLU A 56 -7.77 -3.73 4.34
C GLU A 56 -8.20 -3.56 2.88
N TRP A 57 -8.35 -4.65 2.13
CA TRP A 57 -8.68 -4.63 0.71
C TRP A 57 -9.38 -5.91 0.25
N THR A 58 -9.92 -5.90 -0.97
CA THR A 58 -10.40 -7.12 -1.66
C THR A 58 -9.40 -7.51 -2.75
N SER A 59 -9.06 -8.79 -2.87
CA SER A 59 -8.14 -9.27 -3.90
C SER A 59 -8.77 -9.14 -5.30
N ASP A 60 -8.05 -8.50 -6.22
CA ASP A 60 -8.48 -8.28 -7.61
C ASP A 60 -7.72 -9.17 -8.62
N GLY A 61 -6.84 -10.06 -8.12
CA GLY A 61 -5.94 -10.89 -8.92
C GLY A 61 -4.60 -10.24 -9.24
N THR A 62 -4.28 -9.08 -8.66
CA THR A 62 -2.96 -8.44 -8.70
C THR A 62 -2.25 -8.53 -7.35
N VAL A 63 -1.01 -8.03 -7.27
CA VAL A 63 -0.24 -7.94 -6.01
C VAL A 63 -0.62 -6.65 -5.28
N HIS A 64 -1.21 -6.78 -4.10
CA HIS A 64 -1.44 -5.62 -3.23
C HIS A 64 -0.13 -5.17 -2.59
N THR A 65 0.09 -3.87 -2.45
CA THR A 65 1.28 -3.32 -1.78
C THR A 65 0.86 -2.31 -0.72
N ALA A 66 1.39 -2.47 0.50
CA ALA A 66 1.19 -1.54 1.62
C ALA A 66 2.55 -1.22 2.27
N ASP A 67 2.81 0.05 2.55
CA ASP A 67 4.08 0.51 3.12
C ASP A 67 3.98 0.55 4.65
N LEU A 68 4.66 -0.38 5.34
CA LEU A 68 4.54 -0.57 6.79
C LEU A 68 5.83 -0.20 7.55
N PRO A 69 5.75 0.42 8.74
CA PRO A 69 6.88 0.57 9.65
C PRO A 69 7.50 -0.77 10.09
N ALA A 70 8.66 -0.69 10.74
CA ALA A 70 9.25 -1.86 11.39
C ALA A 70 8.41 -2.34 12.59
N GLY A 71 8.01 -3.61 12.59
CA GLY A 71 7.09 -4.19 13.59
C GLY A 71 6.65 -5.61 13.26
N ASP A 72 5.87 -6.21 14.16
CA ASP A 72 5.26 -7.53 13.98
C ASP A 72 3.78 -7.38 13.60
N TYR A 73 3.39 -8.06 12.51
CA TYR A 73 2.10 -7.92 11.85
C TYR A 73 1.42 -9.28 11.62
N THR A 74 0.11 -9.26 11.47
CA THR A 74 -0.70 -10.41 11.05
C THR A 74 -1.48 -10.08 9.78
N LEU A 75 -1.35 -10.93 8.77
CA LEU A 75 -2.19 -10.95 7.57
C LEU A 75 -3.34 -11.95 7.77
N THR A 76 -4.57 -11.47 7.66
CA THR A 76 -5.81 -12.22 7.89
C THR A 76 -6.70 -12.18 6.66
N GLU A 77 -7.23 -13.34 6.24
CA GLU A 77 -8.39 -13.39 5.34
C GLU A 77 -9.67 -13.20 6.17
N THR A 78 -10.34 -12.06 6.04
CA THR A 78 -11.58 -11.77 6.80
C THR A 78 -12.77 -12.47 6.17
N THR A 79 -12.82 -12.59 4.83
CA THR A 79 -13.82 -13.35 4.07
C THR A 79 -13.16 -14.06 2.89
N ALA A 80 -13.41 -15.36 2.75
CA ALA A 80 -12.90 -16.17 1.65
C ALA A 80 -13.71 -15.99 0.35
N PRO A 81 -13.11 -16.18 -0.85
CA PRO A 81 -13.83 -16.26 -2.12
C PRO A 81 -14.85 -17.39 -2.17
N GLU A 82 -15.85 -17.27 -3.04
CA GLU A 82 -16.82 -18.34 -3.29
C GLU A 82 -16.14 -19.64 -3.75
N GLY A 83 -16.46 -20.75 -3.08
CA GLY A 83 -15.87 -22.07 -3.34
C GLY A 83 -14.49 -22.30 -2.70
N TYR A 84 -14.02 -21.40 -1.84
CA TYR A 84 -12.76 -21.53 -1.11
C TYR A 84 -12.96 -21.48 0.41
N ASP A 85 -12.18 -22.28 1.12
CA ASP A 85 -12.09 -22.24 2.58
C ASP A 85 -11.18 -21.08 3.01
N LYS A 86 -11.53 -20.42 4.12
CA LYS A 86 -10.73 -19.34 4.71
C LYS A 86 -9.32 -19.85 5.06
N ALA A 87 -8.31 -19.16 4.53
CA ALA A 87 -6.92 -19.38 4.89
C ALA A 87 -6.63 -19.06 6.36
N ALA A 88 -5.67 -19.76 6.94
CA ALA A 88 -5.14 -19.45 8.26
C ALA A 88 -4.37 -18.11 8.24
N ASP A 89 -4.41 -17.40 9.36
CA ASP A 89 -3.69 -16.13 9.53
C ASP A 89 -2.17 -16.33 9.43
N GLN A 90 -1.48 -15.38 8.79
CA GLN A 90 -0.03 -15.41 8.59
C GLN A 90 0.63 -14.29 9.40
N THR A 91 1.48 -14.63 10.37
CA THR A 91 2.30 -13.65 11.10
C THR A 91 3.61 -13.37 10.38
N PHE A 92 4.05 -12.11 10.36
CA PHE A 92 5.30 -11.70 9.73
C PHE A 92 5.93 -10.47 10.43
N THR A 93 7.25 -10.34 10.32
CA THR A 93 8.02 -9.22 10.90
C THR A 93 8.57 -8.34 9.79
N VAL A 94 8.24 -7.05 9.83
CA VAL A 94 8.90 -6.01 9.03
C VAL A 94 10.13 -5.53 9.81
N LYS A 95 11.30 -5.62 9.20
CA LYS A 95 12.56 -5.15 9.81
C LYS A 95 12.82 -3.70 9.46
N ALA A 96 13.40 -2.94 10.38
CA ALA A 96 13.93 -1.61 10.09
C ALA A 96 15.09 -1.72 9.07
N PRO A 97 15.24 -0.72 8.17
CA PRO A 97 16.47 -0.57 7.38
C PRO A 97 17.70 -0.45 8.29
N GLU A 98 18.85 -0.99 7.88
CA GLU A 98 20.10 -0.90 8.67
C GLU A 98 20.60 0.54 8.82
N ASN A 99 20.27 1.40 7.86
CA ASN A 99 20.51 2.84 7.90
C ASN A 99 19.31 3.57 7.27
N PRO A 100 18.25 3.89 8.04
CA PRO A 100 17.09 4.57 7.50
C PRO A 100 17.43 6.01 7.13
N ALA A 101 17.16 6.41 5.88
CA ALA A 101 17.24 7.81 5.49
C ALA A 101 16.24 8.65 6.33
N PRO A 102 16.59 9.89 6.73
CA PRO A 102 15.65 10.77 7.42
C PRO A 102 14.36 10.93 6.62
N THR A 103 13.25 11.07 7.33
CA THR A 103 11.90 11.16 6.76
C THR A 103 11.42 12.60 6.60
N ASP A 104 11.76 13.50 7.51
CA ASP A 104 11.21 14.86 7.53
C ASP A 104 12.28 15.92 7.25
N TYR A 105 11.96 16.85 6.33
CA TYR A 105 12.86 17.85 5.76
C TYR A 105 12.23 19.25 5.76
N SER A 106 13.09 20.26 5.75
CA SER A 106 12.75 21.65 5.48
C SER A 106 13.39 22.09 4.15
N PHE A 107 12.64 22.83 3.33
CA PHE A 107 13.11 23.38 2.06
C PHE A 107 13.92 24.66 2.23
N THR A 108 14.95 24.85 1.41
CA THR A 108 15.80 26.05 1.42
C THR A 108 16.16 26.51 0.00
N THR A 109 16.04 27.82 -0.24
CA THR A 109 16.30 28.46 -1.54
C THR A 109 17.79 28.80 -1.74
N GLN A 110 18.69 27.92 -1.29
CA GLN A 110 20.15 28.12 -1.32
C GLN A 110 20.82 27.68 -2.65
N SER A 111 20.07 27.10 -3.59
CA SER A 111 20.56 26.72 -4.93
C SER A 111 20.39 27.87 -5.92
N SER A 112 21.42 28.13 -6.73
CA SER A 112 21.36 29.05 -7.89
C SER A 112 21.12 28.35 -9.23
N LEU A 113 20.99 27.02 -9.24
CA LEU A 113 20.93 26.19 -10.46
C LEU A 113 19.60 25.43 -10.62
N THR A 114 18.83 25.29 -9.55
CA THR A 114 17.59 24.50 -9.48
C THR A 114 16.66 25.07 -8.42
N SER A 115 15.47 24.49 -8.25
CA SER A 115 14.43 24.98 -7.34
C SER A 115 14.93 25.32 -5.94
N GLY A 116 15.83 24.50 -5.38
CA GLY A 116 16.41 24.71 -4.06
C GLY A 116 17.20 23.49 -3.58
N ALA A 117 17.20 23.28 -2.28
CA ALA A 117 17.64 22.04 -1.63
C ALA A 117 16.65 21.68 -0.49
N LEU A 118 16.71 20.42 -0.05
CA LEU A 118 16.02 19.95 1.16
C LEU A 118 17.07 19.60 2.22
N VAL A 119 16.86 20.03 3.46
CA VAL A 119 17.71 19.71 4.61
C VAL A 119 16.86 18.96 5.63
N SER A 120 17.31 17.79 6.10
CA SER A 120 16.58 17.00 7.08
C SER A 120 16.47 17.74 8.42
N LYS A 121 15.43 17.47 9.20
CA LYS A 121 15.14 18.18 10.46
C LYS A 121 16.25 18.02 11.53
N ASP A 122 16.97 16.90 11.48
CA ASP A 122 18.16 16.59 12.29
C ASP A 122 19.48 17.14 11.70
N ALA A 123 19.41 17.81 10.54
CA ALA A 123 20.52 18.28 9.72
C ALA A 123 21.54 17.21 9.26
N SER A 124 21.21 15.91 9.34
CA SER A 124 22.12 14.82 8.93
C SER A 124 22.25 14.62 7.41
N LYS A 125 21.21 14.95 6.63
CA LYS A 125 21.21 14.86 5.16
C LYS A 125 20.77 16.17 4.51
N THR A 126 21.52 16.59 3.49
CA THR A 126 21.09 17.61 2.52
C THR A 126 20.90 16.95 1.16
N VAL A 127 19.80 17.27 0.48
CA VAL A 127 19.44 16.75 -0.84
C VAL A 127 19.38 17.92 -1.82
N SER A 128 20.29 17.90 -2.80
CA SER A 128 20.43 18.94 -3.82
C SER A 128 21.13 18.34 -5.05
N PRO A 129 20.73 18.70 -6.28
CA PRO A 129 19.55 19.50 -6.61
C PRO A 129 18.23 18.76 -6.32
N VAL A 130 17.11 19.50 -6.36
CA VAL A 130 15.75 18.96 -6.36
C VAL A 130 14.89 19.60 -7.45
N TYR A 131 13.96 18.82 -8.02
CA TYR A 131 13.07 19.25 -9.10
C TYR A 131 11.60 19.22 -8.70
N CYS A 132 10.82 20.18 -9.18
CA CYS A 132 9.41 20.32 -8.86
C CYS A 132 8.50 19.51 -9.79
N PHE A 133 7.35 19.07 -9.27
CA PHE A 133 6.21 18.60 -10.07
C PHE A 133 4.86 19.02 -9.46
N ASN A 134 3.80 18.94 -10.28
CA ASN A 134 2.51 19.62 -10.09
C ASN A 134 2.59 21.14 -10.36
N LEU A 135 3.17 21.53 -11.48
CA LEU A 135 3.41 22.89 -12.02
C LEU A 135 2.26 23.91 -11.83
N ARG A 136 1.02 23.46 -11.64
CA ARG A 136 -0.13 24.33 -11.32
C ARG A 136 -0.17 24.84 -9.88
N LYS A 137 0.67 24.30 -9.00
CA LYS A 137 0.84 24.69 -7.60
C LYS A 137 1.95 25.73 -7.45
N SER A 138 1.98 26.41 -6.30
CA SER A 138 3.03 27.38 -5.97
C SER A 138 4.41 26.72 -5.95
N SER A 139 5.43 27.40 -6.49
CA SER A 139 6.83 26.99 -6.32
C SER A 139 7.22 27.01 -4.84
N PRO A 140 8.07 26.08 -4.36
CA PRO A 140 8.40 25.99 -2.93
C PRO A 140 9.13 27.22 -2.41
N THR A 141 8.89 27.57 -1.15
CA THR A 141 9.50 28.69 -0.42
C THR A 141 10.29 28.19 0.79
N SER A 142 11.31 28.95 1.19
CA SER A 142 12.20 28.55 2.29
C SER A 142 11.42 28.36 3.60
N GLY A 143 11.68 27.25 4.30
CA GLY A 143 10.98 26.85 5.52
C GLY A 143 9.71 26.01 5.32
N LEU A 144 9.36 25.61 4.09
CA LEU A 144 8.29 24.62 3.87
C LEU A 144 8.73 23.22 4.27
N ASP A 145 7.82 22.48 4.90
CA ASP A 145 8.04 21.11 5.34
C ASP A 145 7.71 20.08 4.24
N TYR A 146 8.54 19.04 4.17
CA TYR A 146 8.47 17.94 3.23
C TYR A 146 8.74 16.60 3.90
N THR A 147 7.92 15.60 3.59
CA THR A 147 8.13 14.21 4.01
C THR A 147 8.64 13.38 2.84
N ARG A 148 9.70 12.61 3.07
CA ARG A 148 10.29 11.62 2.16
C ARG A 148 9.32 10.49 1.89
N VAL A 149 9.22 10.10 0.63
CA VAL A 149 8.53 8.90 0.15
C VAL A 149 9.48 8.21 -0.83
N GLU A 150 9.77 6.93 -0.63
CA GLU A 150 10.63 6.20 -1.59
C GLU A 150 9.95 6.10 -2.97
N GLY A 151 10.72 6.29 -4.04
CA GLY A 151 10.19 6.26 -5.39
C GLY A 151 9.58 4.90 -5.75
N SER A 152 8.30 4.92 -6.11
CA SER A 152 7.59 3.78 -6.71
C SER A 152 6.50 4.26 -7.67
N ALA A 153 6.06 3.40 -8.59
CA ALA A 153 4.99 3.73 -9.53
C ALA A 153 3.67 4.08 -8.82
N THR A 154 3.36 3.38 -7.72
CA THR A 154 2.19 3.64 -6.88
C THR A 154 2.29 5.00 -6.18
N ALA A 155 3.39 5.25 -5.46
CA ALA A 155 3.59 6.52 -4.75
C ALA A 155 3.58 7.71 -5.72
N PHE A 156 4.23 7.59 -6.87
CA PHE A 156 4.34 8.69 -7.81
C PHE A 156 3.04 8.98 -8.58
N SER A 157 2.27 7.94 -8.94
CA SER A 157 0.95 8.12 -9.57
C SER A 157 -0.10 8.72 -8.62
N GLN A 158 0.00 8.46 -7.32
CA GLN A 158 -0.83 9.14 -6.30
C GLN A 158 -0.45 10.61 -6.10
N LEU A 159 0.81 10.99 -6.31
CA LEU A 159 1.34 12.33 -6.03
C LEU A 159 1.34 13.26 -7.26
N ALA A 160 1.26 12.74 -8.48
CA ALA A 160 1.29 13.51 -9.73
C ALA A 160 -0.13 13.80 -10.27
N GLN A 161 -0.56 15.05 -10.24
CA GLN A 161 -1.95 15.46 -10.47
C GLN A 161 -2.36 15.54 -11.95
N ARG A 162 -1.41 15.67 -12.89
CA ARG A 162 -1.69 15.86 -14.32
C ARG A 162 -0.73 15.09 -15.23
N ALA A 163 -0.40 13.87 -14.80
CA ALA A 163 0.44 12.94 -15.53
C ALA A 163 0.03 12.78 -17.00
N ARG A 164 1.02 12.65 -17.89
CA ARG A 164 0.81 12.42 -19.32
C ARG A 164 0.11 11.07 -19.54
N PRO A 165 -0.99 11.02 -20.31
CA PRO A 165 -1.64 9.75 -20.63
C PRO A 165 -0.77 8.93 -21.60
N GLY A 166 -0.73 7.61 -21.41
CA GLY A 166 -0.05 6.67 -22.30
C GLY A 166 1.46 6.50 -22.07
N THR A 167 2.02 7.08 -21.01
CA THR A 167 3.44 6.93 -20.60
C THR A 167 3.58 6.09 -19.34
N ASP A 168 4.71 5.40 -19.15
CA ASP A 168 5.09 4.89 -17.83
C ASP A 168 5.66 6.08 -17.04
N LEU A 169 4.76 6.86 -16.44
CA LEU A 169 5.06 8.10 -15.73
C LEU A 169 6.29 7.98 -14.81
N TYR A 170 6.42 6.85 -14.11
CA TYR A 170 7.47 6.64 -13.14
C TYR A 170 8.78 6.25 -13.81
N GLN A 171 8.80 5.25 -14.69
CA GLN A 171 10.02 4.85 -15.40
C GLN A 171 10.54 5.96 -16.32
N ASP A 172 9.64 6.73 -16.94
CA ASP A 172 10.01 7.83 -17.82
C ASP A 172 10.59 9.02 -17.05
N VAL A 173 10.02 9.39 -15.88
CA VAL A 173 10.60 10.44 -15.02
C VAL A 173 11.91 10.00 -14.36
N LEU A 174 12.03 8.73 -13.92
CA LEU A 174 13.33 8.17 -13.52
C LEU A 174 14.34 8.30 -14.66
N ARG A 175 13.95 8.02 -15.91
CA ARG A 175 14.86 8.10 -17.06
C ARG A 175 15.27 9.51 -17.40
N VAL A 176 14.37 10.50 -17.24
CA VAL A 176 14.72 11.92 -17.32
C VAL A 176 15.72 12.28 -16.22
N LEU A 177 15.52 11.87 -14.97
CA LEU A 177 16.43 12.18 -13.86
C LEU A 177 17.78 11.45 -13.93
N TYR A 178 17.81 10.26 -14.54
CA TYR A 178 19.03 9.48 -14.81
C TYR A 178 19.88 10.12 -15.93
N ASN A 179 19.25 10.70 -16.94
CA ASN A 179 19.95 11.30 -18.08
C ASN A 179 20.11 12.82 -17.99
N GLY A 180 19.34 13.50 -17.16
CA GLY A 180 19.36 14.94 -16.91
C GLY A 180 20.40 15.35 -15.89
N TYR A 181 20.38 16.63 -15.50
CA TYR A 181 21.31 17.17 -14.52
C TYR A 181 21.03 16.63 -13.10
N PRO A 182 22.06 16.31 -12.28
CA PRO A 182 23.49 16.30 -12.59
C PRO A 182 23.98 14.93 -13.14
N ASN A 183 23.09 13.94 -13.25
CA ASN A 183 23.47 12.55 -13.54
C ASN A 183 24.04 12.32 -14.94
N ASN A 184 23.48 12.98 -15.96
CA ASN A 184 23.97 13.09 -17.33
C ASN A 184 24.43 11.77 -17.99
N LYS A 185 23.75 10.65 -17.70
CA LYS A 185 24.23 9.30 -18.08
C LYS A 185 24.24 9.04 -19.60
N ALA A 186 23.46 9.79 -20.38
CA ALA A 186 23.47 9.77 -21.84
C ALA A 186 24.37 10.85 -22.49
N GLY A 187 25.11 11.65 -21.71
CA GLY A 187 26.02 12.69 -22.25
C GLY A 187 25.32 13.83 -22.99
N ILE A 188 24.03 14.08 -22.68
CA ILE A 188 23.19 15.05 -23.38
C ILE A 188 23.72 16.48 -23.17
N GLN A 189 24.21 16.82 -21.97
CA GLN A 189 24.76 18.15 -21.69
C GLN A 189 25.92 18.51 -22.64
N GLN A 190 26.86 17.59 -22.84
CA GLN A 190 28.02 17.80 -23.72
C GLN A 190 27.61 17.77 -25.19
N LYS A 191 26.68 16.88 -25.58
CA LYS A 191 26.15 16.78 -26.95
C LYS A 191 25.55 18.11 -27.44
N TYR A 192 24.87 18.84 -26.56
CA TYR A 192 24.24 20.13 -26.87
C TYR A 192 25.03 21.35 -26.34
N ASN A 193 26.24 21.14 -25.79
CA ASN A 193 27.11 22.18 -25.23
C ASN A 193 26.40 23.11 -24.23
N LEU A 194 25.65 22.54 -23.30
CA LEU A 194 24.86 23.28 -22.31
C LEU A 194 25.63 23.54 -21.01
N SER A 195 25.43 24.71 -20.42
CA SER A 195 25.80 24.98 -19.03
C SER A 195 24.98 24.12 -18.06
N ASP A 196 25.46 24.00 -16.82
CA ASP A 196 24.75 23.33 -15.72
C ASP A 196 23.34 23.90 -15.52
N LEU A 197 23.18 25.23 -15.61
CA LEU A 197 21.87 25.89 -15.48
C LEU A 197 20.93 25.53 -16.64
N GLU A 198 21.38 25.67 -17.89
CA GLU A 198 20.53 25.34 -19.06
C GLU A 198 20.13 23.87 -19.07
N PHE A 199 21.01 22.97 -18.64
CA PHE A 199 20.72 21.54 -18.57
C PHE A 199 19.85 21.17 -17.36
N ALA A 200 20.00 21.88 -16.24
CA ALA A 200 19.09 21.76 -15.10
C ALA A 200 17.68 22.27 -15.44
N GLU A 201 17.57 23.41 -16.13
CA GLU A 201 16.30 23.88 -16.68
C GLU A 201 15.72 22.84 -17.65
N ALA A 202 16.49 22.37 -18.64
CA ALA A 202 16.04 21.33 -19.58
C ALA A 202 15.50 20.07 -18.89
N THR A 203 16.15 19.65 -17.80
CA THR A 203 15.72 18.53 -16.95
C THR A 203 14.38 18.83 -16.28
N GLN A 204 14.19 20.03 -15.72
CA GLN A 204 12.91 20.46 -15.14
C GLN A 204 11.78 20.54 -16.18
N TYR A 205 12.06 20.99 -17.41
CA TYR A 205 11.10 20.97 -18.53
C TYR A 205 10.70 19.54 -18.93
N ALA A 206 11.66 18.62 -19.01
CA ALA A 206 11.41 17.21 -19.32
C ALA A 206 10.63 16.49 -18.20
N ILE A 207 10.82 16.85 -16.93
CA ILE A 207 9.99 16.35 -15.82
C ILE A 207 8.54 16.81 -15.99
N TRP A 208 8.30 18.11 -16.19
CA TRP A 208 6.95 18.64 -16.41
C TRP A 208 6.27 18.12 -17.69
N TYR A 209 7.04 17.66 -18.68
CA TYR A 209 6.49 16.98 -19.84
C TYR A 209 5.71 15.72 -19.42
N TYR A 210 6.22 14.93 -18.48
CA TYR A 210 5.55 13.73 -17.98
C TYR A 210 4.60 14.00 -16.82
N THR A 211 4.99 14.80 -15.82
CA THR A 211 4.21 14.97 -14.58
C THR A 211 3.02 15.91 -14.69
N ASP A 212 3.10 16.89 -15.60
CA ASP A 212 2.11 17.96 -15.76
C ASP A 212 1.53 18.04 -17.19
N SER A 213 1.84 17.06 -18.04
CA SER A 213 1.48 17.01 -19.46
C SER A 213 1.95 18.23 -20.28
N ARG A 214 2.97 18.97 -19.81
CA ARG A 214 3.45 20.19 -20.47
C ARG A 214 4.00 19.85 -21.87
N PRO A 215 3.60 20.54 -22.95
CA PRO A 215 4.25 20.34 -24.25
C PRO A 215 5.71 20.84 -24.18
N VAL A 216 6.61 20.22 -24.93
CA VAL A 216 7.89 20.84 -25.25
C VAL A 216 7.59 22.08 -26.09
N VAL A 217 8.07 23.24 -25.65
CA VAL A 217 7.90 24.52 -26.36
C VAL A 217 9.25 24.98 -26.91
N PRO A 218 9.32 25.81 -27.97
CA PRO A 218 10.61 26.30 -28.46
C PRO A 218 11.31 27.22 -27.45
N HIS A 219 12.55 26.88 -27.10
CA HIS A 219 13.48 27.68 -26.29
C HIS A 219 14.93 27.22 -26.59
N PRO A 220 15.99 27.95 -26.20
CA PRO A 220 17.36 27.68 -26.70
C PRO A 220 17.90 26.25 -26.50
N TYR A 221 17.40 25.54 -25.49
CA TYR A 221 17.76 24.16 -25.16
C TYR A 221 16.59 23.16 -25.32
N SER A 222 15.57 23.48 -26.13
CA SER A 222 14.41 22.58 -26.35
C SER A 222 14.80 21.24 -26.98
N ASP A 223 15.86 21.19 -27.79
CA ASP A 223 16.38 19.95 -28.38
C ASP A 223 16.95 19.00 -27.32
N ALA A 224 17.46 19.53 -26.21
CA ALA A 224 17.93 18.74 -25.07
C ALA A 224 16.75 18.26 -24.20
N VAL A 225 15.67 19.05 -24.08
CA VAL A 225 14.40 18.58 -23.48
C VAL A 225 13.84 17.41 -24.29
N GLN A 226 13.80 17.55 -25.61
CA GLN A 226 13.33 16.50 -26.51
C GLN A 226 14.24 15.25 -26.43
N ALA A 227 15.56 15.42 -26.36
CA ALA A 227 16.49 14.30 -26.17
C ALA A 227 16.40 13.61 -24.80
N LEU A 228 15.93 14.31 -23.75
CA LEU A 228 15.64 13.73 -22.43
C LEU A 228 14.33 12.93 -22.45
N VAL A 229 13.30 13.45 -23.14
CA VAL A 229 12.00 12.79 -23.34
C VAL A 229 12.13 11.55 -24.23
N ASP A 230 12.81 11.66 -25.37
CA ASP A 230 13.01 10.55 -26.31
C ASP A 230 14.10 9.56 -25.86
N SER A 231 14.64 9.71 -24.64
CA SER A 231 15.66 8.81 -24.11
C SER A 231 15.13 7.39 -23.95
N THR A 232 15.90 6.42 -24.45
CA THR A 232 15.68 4.98 -24.27
C THR A 232 16.77 4.33 -23.41
N ALA A 233 17.55 5.13 -22.67
CA ALA A 233 18.63 4.62 -21.83
C ALA A 233 18.12 3.70 -20.72
N ASN A 234 18.73 2.52 -20.60
CA ASN A 234 18.41 1.56 -19.55
C ASN A 234 18.91 2.06 -18.19
N ILE A 235 17.98 2.16 -17.23
CA ILE A 235 18.28 2.42 -15.82
C ILE A 235 18.72 1.07 -15.19
N PRO A 236 19.76 1.04 -14.34
CA PRO A 236 20.15 -0.18 -13.63
C PRO A 236 18.99 -0.74 -12.80
N SER A 237 18.77 -2.06 -12.91
CA SER A 237 17.68 -2.73 -12.20
C SER A 237 17.78 -2.52 -10.69
N GLY A 238 16.62 -2.35 -10.05
CA GLY A 238 16.51 -2.05 -8.62
C GLY A 238 16.75 -0.60 -8.22
N GLN A 239 17.19 0.29 -9.12
CA GLN A 239 17.40 1.70 -8.76
C GLN A 239 16.10 2.52 -8.70
N THR A 240 16.03 3.38 -7.68
CA THR A 240 14.99 4.38 -7.44
C THR A 240 15.63 5.69 -6.94
N LEU A 241 14.81 6.69 -6.67
CA LEU A 241 15.16 7.96 -6.02
C LEU A 241 14.01 8.45 -5.14
N ASP A 242 14.31 9.34 -4.20
CA ASP A 242 13.31 9.86 -3.27
C ASP A 242 12.36 10.89 -3.90
N ILE A 243 11.07 10.73 -3.59
CA ILE A 243 10.02 11.72 -3.80
C ILE A 243 9.83 12.48 -2.47
N TYR A 244 9.55 13.78 -2.54
CA TYR A 244 9.28 14.60 -1.37
C TYR A 244 7.90 15.24 -1.50
N LYS A 245 6.98 14.80 -0.65
CA LYS A 245 5.61 15.31 -0.55
C LYS A 245 5.61 16.49 0.43
N THR A 246 5.10 17.66 0.03
CA THR A 246 4.94 18.78 0.96
C THR A 246 3.77 18.54 1.94
N SER A 247 3.87 19.07 3.16
CA SER A 247 2.75 19.12 4.11
C SER A 247 1.64 20.10 3.69
N ASN A 248 1.96 21.10 2.86
CA ASN A 248 1.01 22.12 2.39
C ASN A 248 0.65 21.90 0.93
N ASP A 249 -0.55 21.37 0.67
CA ASP A 249 -0.97 20.91 -0.66
C ASP A 249 -1.06 22.01 -1.74
N GLN A 250 -0.93 23.29 -1.38
CA GLN A 250 -0.87 24.42 -2.31
C GLN A 250 0.49 24.56 -3.00
N TYR A 251 1.52 23.83 -2.56
CA TYR A 251 2.88 23.88 -3.09
C TYR A 251 3.28 22.63 -3.90
N GLN A 252 4.25 22.80 -4.81
CA GLN A 252 4.78 21.72 -5.64
C GLN A 252 5.48 20.65 -4.81
N ASN A 253 5.28 19.38 -5.20
CA ASN A 253 6.06 18.27 -4.67
C ASN A 253 7.46 18.28 -5.32
N LEU A 254 8.43 17.64 -4.67
CA LEU A 254 9.82 17.64 -5.10
C LEU A 254 10.33 16.22 -5.41
N LEU A 255 11.36 16.13 -6.24
CA LEU A 255 12.06 14.92 -6.67
C LEU A 255 13.56 15.07 -6.40
N ALA A 256 14.17 14.03 -5.84
CA ALA A 256 15.62 13.91 -5.72
C ALA A 256 16.29 13.68 -7.09
N THR A 257 17.62 13.83 -7.14
CA THR A 257 18.46 13.32 -8.24
C THR A 257 19.42 12.22 -7.81
N GLU A 258 19.52 11.91 -6.52
CA GLU A 258 20.37 10.83 -6.00
C GLU A 258 19.67 9.49 -6.20
N PHE A 259 20.30 8.59 -6.98
CA PHE A 259 19.79 7.23 -7.17
C PHE A 259 20.34 6.29 -6.10
N HIS A 260 19.46 5.49 -5.51
CA HIS A 260 19.79 4.42 -4.57
C HIS A 260 19.11 3.12 -4.98
N GLN A 261 19.43 2.01 -4.32
CA GLN A 261 18.64 0.78 -4.45
C GLN A 261 17.30 0.97 -3.74
N ALA A 262 16.22 0.48 -4.34
CA ALA A 262 14.91 0.42 -3.72
C ALA A 262 14.91 -0.58 -2.56
N THR A 263 14.11 -0.31 -1.54
CA THR A 263 13.97 -1.17 -0.37
C THR A 263 13.28 -2.49 -0.79
N PRO A 264 13.93 -3.66 -0.63
CA PRO A 264 13.34 -4.93 -1.06
C PRO A 264 12.04 -5.24 -0.30
N PRO A 265 10.95 -5.60 -0.98
CA PRO A 265 9.66 -5.78 -0.33
C PRO A 265 9.59 -7.08 0.50
N VAL A 266 8.78 -7.05 1.55
CA VAL A 266 8.36 -8.27 2.26
C VAL A 266 7.26 -8.94 1.45
N SER A 267 7.62 -9.99 0.70
CA SER A 267 6.67 -10.73 -0.14
C SER A 267 5.94 -11.82 0.63
N LEU A 268 4.61 -11.74 0.66
CA LEU A 268 3.70 -12.71 1.28
C LEU A 268 2.80 -13.36 0.21
N ILE A 269 2.58 -14.67 0.35
CA ILE A 269 1.66 -15.43 -0.51
C ILE A 269 0.65 -16.13 0.39
N MET A 270 -0.62 -15.76 0.25
CA MET A 270 -1.73 -16.41 0.92
C MET A 270 -2.43 -17.33 -0.09
N VAL A 271 -2.56 -18.61 0.28
CA VAL A 271 -3.09 -19.67 -0.59
C VAL A 271 -4.51 -20.03 -0.15
N GLY A 272 -5.49 -19.85 -1.03
CA GLY A 272 -6.85 -20.38 -0.84
C GLY A 272 -6.91 -21.87 -1.18
N GLN A 273 -7.49 -22.67 -0.30
CA GLN A 273 -7.85 -24.07 -0.57
C GLN A 273 -9.30 -24.13 -1.07
N LYS A 274 -9.58 -24.92 -2.10
CA LYS A 274 -10.95 -25.12 -2.62
C LYS A 274 -11.76 -25.90 -1.59
N THR A 275 -12.94 -25.41 -1.22
CA THR A 275 -13.84 -26.07 -0.26
C THR A 275 -14.13 -27.49 -0.76
N GLN A 276 -13.82 -28.49 0.06
CA GLN A 276 -14.08 -29.88 -0.33
C GLN A 276 -15.59 -30.09 -0.44
N ALA A 277 -16.03 -30.57 -1.62
CA ALA A 277 -17.40 -31.05 -1.78
C ALA A 277 -17.67 -32.15 -0.72
N PRO A 278 -18.83 -32.13 -0.04
CA PRO A 278 -19.08 -33.05 1.08
C PRO A 278 -18.96 -34.49 0.61
N THR A 279 -18.01 -35.22 1.19
CA THR A 279 -17.81 -36.66 0.94
C THR A 279 -19.14 -37.38 1.08
N PRO A 280 -19.64 -38.07 0.04
CA PRO A 280 -20.99 -38.63 0.07
C PRO A 280 -21.08 -39.72 1.14
N THR A 281 -21.81 -39.41 2.22
CA THR A 281 -22.08 -40.36 3.31
C THR A 281 -22.66 -41.65 2.71
N PRO A 282 -22.04 -42.83 2.92
CA PRO A 282 -22.56 -44.09 2.43
C PRO A 282 -24.00 -44.29 2.89
N SER A 283 -24.94 -44.38 1.95
CA SER A 283 -26.37 -44.40 2.26
C SER A 283 -26.71 -45.68 3.02
N GLN A 284 -27.01 -45.53 4.32
CA GLN A 284 -27.36 -46.65 5.18
C GLN A 284 -28.65 -47.32 4.66
N PRO A 285 -28.67 -48.66 4.45
CA PRO A 285 -29.85 -49.34 3.93
C PRO A 285 -31.07 -49.14 4.84
N THR A 286 -32.18 -48.67 4.27
CA THR A 286 -33.42 -48.42 5.01
C THR A 286 -34.19 -49.71 5.25
N THR A 287 -34.41 -50.06 6.52
CA THR A 287 -35.25 -51.20 6.92
C THR A 287 -36.70 -50.99 6.47
N PRO A 288 -37.37 -51.97 5.83
CA PRO A 288 -38.76 -51.82 5.40
C PRO A 288 -39.75 -51.60 6.56
N THR A 289 -40.66 -50.64 6.40
CA THR A 289 -41.69 -50.32 7.40
C THR A 289 -42.83 -51.34 7.41
N GLN A 290 -43.23 -51.81 8.60
CA GLN A 290 -44.36 -52.71 8.78
C GLN A 290 -45.71 -51.95 8.68
N PRO A 291 -46.77 -52.51 8.03
CA PRO A 291 -48.08 -51.88 7.97
C PRO A 291 -48.80 -51.80 9.33
N SER A 292 -49.54 -50.72 9.55
CA SER A 292 -50.38 -50.50 10.74
C SER A 292 -51.84 -50.93 10.52
N THR A 293 -52.51 -51.36 11.60
CA THR A 293 -53.92 -51.74 11.60
C THR A 293 -54.86 -50.56 11.90
N PRO A 294 -56.11 -50.56 11.39
CA PRO A 294 -57.06 -49.45 11.62
C PRO A 294 -57.75 -49.54 13.00
N SER A 295 -58.08 -48.39 13.56
CA SER A 295 -58.86 -48.24 14.81
C SER A 295 -60.33 -47.87 14.55
N THR A 296 -61.22 -48.28 15.47
CA THR A 296 -62.68 -48.04 15.42
C THR A 296 -63.12 -46.83 16.26
N PRO A 297 -64.33 -46.28 16.04
CA PRO A 297 -64.75 -44.98 16.61
C PRO A 297 -65.41 -45.06 18.00
N SER A 298 -65.44 -43.92 18.70
CA SER A 298 -66.08 -43.69 20.00
C SER A 298 -67.35 -42.79 19.84
N THR A 299 -68.17 -42.47 20.86
CA THR A 299 -68.08 -42.70 22.32
C THR A 299 -69.41 -43.33 22.82
N PRO A 300 -70.33 -42.81 23.70
CA PRO A 300 -70.36 -41.68 24.66
C PRO A 300 -70.78 -42.07 26.11
N SER A 301 -71.06 -41.04 26.93
CA SER A 301 -71.91 -41.03 28.15
C SER A 301 -71.40 -41.66 29.47
N GLN A 302 -71.13 -40.76 30.42
CA GLN A 302 -71.12 -40.93 31.89
C GLN A 302 -72.57 -41.10 32.45
N PRO A 303 -72.85 -41.39 33.76
CA PRO A 303 -72.11 -40.91 34.96
C PRO A 303 -71.98 -41.83 36.20
N SER A 304 -71.18 -41.35 37.15
CA SER A 304 -71.21 -41.63 38.60
C SER A 304 -71.01 -40.29 39.33
N THR A 305 -71.45 -40.00 40.56
CA THR A 305 -72.04 -40.78 41.67
C THR A 305 -73.14 -39.93 42.34
N PRO A 306 -73.85 -40.37 43.40
CA PRO A 306 -73.49 -39.85 44.74
C PRO A 306 -73.76 -40.80 45.93
N ALA A 307 -73.14 -40.50 47.07
CA ALA A 307 -73.52 -41.02 48.39
C ALA A 307 -73.99 -39.86 49.29
N GLN A 308 -74.93 -40.12 50.21
CA GLN A 308 -75.49 -39.10 51.10
C GLN A 308 -74.66 -38.97 52.38
N ASN A 309 -74.35 -37.75 52.82
CA ASN A 309 -75.12 -37.08 53.89
C ASN A 309 -74.59 -35.68 54.25
N ALA A 310 -75.49 -34.88 54.84
CA ALA A 310 -75.26 -33.56 55.46
C ALA A 310 -75.34 -33.72 57.01
N PRO A 311 -75.53 -32.69 57.89
CA PRO A 311 -75.79 -31.26 57.65
C PRO A 311 -75.13 -30.25 58.65
N VAL A 312 -75.60 -28.98 58.61
CA VAL A 312 -75.48 -27.87 59.60
C VAL A 312 -74.13 -27.07 59.54
N LYS A 313 -74.00 -25.80 59.08
CA LYS A 313 -74.70 -24.49 59.29
C LYS A 313 -74.19 -23.75 60.57
N PRO A 314 -74.08 -22.38 60.69
CA PRO A 314 -74.33 -21.25 59.75
C PRO A 314 -73.10 -20.30 59.50
N LEU A 315 -73.38 -19.22 58.75
CA LEU A 315 -72.89 -17.82 58.80
C LEU A 315 -72.10 -17.42 60.08
N GLU A 316 -71.20 -16.42 60.04
CA GLU A 316 -71.11 -15.23 59.14
C GLU A 316 -70.02 -15.25 58.06
#